data_AF-A0A3A9XAP5-F1
#
_entry.id   AF-A0A3A9XAP5-F1
#
_cell.length_a   1.000
_cell.length_b   1.000
_cell.length_c   1.000
_cell.angle_alpha   90.00
_cell.angle_beta   90.00
_cell.angle_gamma   90.00
#
_symmetry.space_group_name_H-M   'P 1'
#
loop_
_entity.id
_entity.type
_entity.pdbx_description
1 polymer ?
#
loop_
_entity_poly.entity_id
_entity_poly.type
_entity_poly.pdbx_seq_one_letter_code
_entity_poly.pdbx_strand_id
1 'polypeptide(L)'
;MKTRDASLLAFIVSLAISGYSQNLPSLLTDKNINATFSILAYDKKAKEYGIAVATNNIYVGNSTVYIDPAIGAFSVIAETEPLYAIEGFKNLKAGKSIKQAILEVKENDKGSHYRQVSGMDVEGNVYAFTGESLKYWNGEASEVLGENFVVIGNQLDREVLSQMSKVFKNTEGTLAERLLQSLIAGQNAGGQISGKQSAAIVVKGVDNAWYNQIDLRVDNSKKPIKELQILMKYHYGRIRLNQALYAHREGNIKRAKQKLLEAESMLDGWDGIYTRIAKTNFILGDEDKAIKWIKKGLSENPKWSVNIPVFYFLRNNPEMKSIIKPDSFNINDWENAIQMLSSLGRELEVITLAQELLDKKIESSYLNFLLGRSYFYEKEEDRAIEFLEKALILDEENIEARILLSKIK
;
A
#
# COMPACT_ATOMS: atom_id res chain seq x y z
N MET A 1 -19.07 63.85 41.86
CA MET A 1 -19.05 62.44 41.40
C MET A 1 -18.74 62.48 39.90
N LYS A 2 -17.46 62.48 39.52
CA LYS A 2 -16.64 61.29 39.14
C LYS A 2 -17.14 60.54 37.90
N THR A 3 -16.37 60.74 36.80
CA THR A 3 -15.87 59.74 35.82
C THR A 3 -16.91 59.10 34.86
N ARG A 4 -16.71 58.86 33.56
CA ARG A 4 -15.56 58.35 32.78
C ARG A 4 -15.73 58.70 31.28
N ASP A 5 -14.69 59.21 30.62
CA ASP A 5 -13.75 58.50 29.70
C ASP A 5 -14.42 58.12 28.36
N ALA A 6 -14.17 58.80 27.24
CA ALA A 6 -12.95 58.79 26.42
C ALA A 6 -12.46 57.37 26.11
N SER A 7 -12.50 57.01 24.82
CA SER A 7 -11.70 55.98 24.12
C SER A 7 -12.56 55.19 23.11
N LEU A 8 -12.80 55.79 21.94
CA LEU A 8 -13.13 55.01 20.74
C LEU A 8 -11.82 54.37 20.25
N LEU A 9 -11.42 53.27 20.88
CA LEU A 9 -10.27 52.48 20.45
C LEU A 9 -10.67 51.82 19.12
N ALA A 10 -10.11 52.32 18.01
CA ALA A 10 -10.13 51.62 16.73
C ALA A 10 -9.37 50.30 16.90
N PHE A 11 -10.10 49.25 17.26
CA PHE A 11 -9.59 47.89 17.31
C PHE A 11 -9.51 47.40 15.86
N ILE A 12 -8.49 47.85 15.13
CA ILE A 12 -8.00 47.12 13.96
C ILE A 12 -7.47 45.81 14.53
N VAL A 13 -8.34 44.80 14.61
CA VAL A 13 -7.89 43.42 14.69
C VAL A 13 -7.10 43.22 13.40
N SER A 14 -5.78 43.33 13.49
CA SER A 14 -4.86 42.68 12.58
C SER A 14 -5.09 41.18 12.77
N LEU A 15 -6.19 40.71 12.19
CA LEU A 15 -6.40 39.33 11.83
C LEU A 15 -5.33 39.09 10.77
N ALA A 16 -4.11 38.79 11.24
CA ALA A 16 -3.18 37.96 10.52
C ALA A 16 -3.83 36.58 10.44
N ILE A 17 -4.93 36.51 9.67
CA ILE A 17 -5.26 35.32 8.93
C ILE A 17 -4.00 35.13 8.10
N SER A 18 -3.11 34.28 8.60
CA SER A 18 -2.20 33.53 7.75
C SER A 18 -3.09 32.69 6.87
N GLY A 19 -3.74 33.37 5.92
CA GLY A 19 -4.37 32.73 4.79
C GLY A 19 -3.20 32.01 4.16
N TYR A 20 -3.25 30.69 4.19
CA TYR A 20 -2.54 29.88 3.22
C TYR A 20 -3.07 30.37 1.89
N SER A 21 -2.47 31.42 1.35
CA SER A 21 -2.83 31.96 0.06
C SER A 21 -2.71 30.77 -0.87
N GLN A 22 -3.83 30.38 -1.48
CA GLN A 22 -3.77 29.62 -2.71
C GLN A 22 -2.67 30.26 -3.56
N ASN A 23 -1.79 29.41 -4.11
CA ASN A 23 -0.53 29.79 -4.71
C ASN A 23 -0.72 31.04 -5.60
N LEU A 24 -0.47 32.25 -5.07
CA LEU A 24 -0.93 33.50 -5.69
C LEU A 24 -0.39 33.66 -7.11
N PRO A 25 0.87 33.27 -7.40
CA PRO A 25 1.36 33.19 -8.77
C PRO A 25 0.52 32.28 -9.67
N SER A 26 0.07 31.12 -9.19
CA SER A 26 -0.80 30.20 -9.95
C SER A 26 -2.13 30.86 -10.29
N LEU A 27 -2.76 31.55 -9.32
CA LEU A 27 -4.00 32.29 -9.52
C LEU A 27 -3.85 33.44 -10.52
N LEU A 28 -2.71 34.16 -10.49
CA LEU A 28 -2.48 35.32 -11.33
C LEU A 28 -2.01 34.99 -12.76
N THR A 29 -1.52 33.76 -12.98
CA THR A 29 -0.94 33.34 -14.28
C THR A 29 -1.77 32.27 -14.99
N ASP A 30 -2.89 31.85 -14.41
CA ASP A 30 -3.70 30.71 -14.87
C ASP A 30 -2.86 29.42 -15.04
N LYS A 31 -1.77 29.28 -14.27
CA LYS A 31 -0.86 28.14 -14.32
C LYS A 31 -1.01 27.26 -13.10
N ASN A 32 -1.11 25.95 -13.24
CA ASN A 32 -1.26 25.04 -12.10
C ASN A 32 0.10 24.56 -11.52
N ILE A 33 0.92 25.51 -11.03
CA ILE A 33 2.25 25.21 -10.48
C ILE A 33 2.15 25.09 -8.96
N ASN A 34 2.41 23.90 -8.43
CA ASN A 34 2.37 23.63 -6.99
C ASN A 34 3.74 23.20 -6.47
N ALA A 35 4.03 23.54 -5.20
CA ALA A 35 5.26 23.12 -4.54
C ALA A 35 5.39 21.61 -4.55
N THR A 36 6.47 21.09 -5.12
CA THR A 36 6.65 19.67 -5.41
C THR A 36 8.13 19.30 -5.32
N PHE A 37 8.43 18.10 -4.81
CA PHE A 37 9.74 17.48 -4.95
C PHE A 37 9.60 16.02 -5.31
N SER A 38 10.52 15.53 -6.15
CA SER A 38 10.51 14.17 -6.66
C SER A 38 11.93 13.63 -6.77
N ILE A 39 12.07 12.32 -6.56
CA ILE A 39 13.27 11.55 -6.87
C ILE A 39 12.89 10.42 -7.83
N LEU A 40 13.65 10.29 -8.91
CA LEU A 40 13.65 9.14 -9.82
C LEU A 40 14.97 8.39 -9.63
N ALA A 41 14.92 7.08 -9.46
CA ALA A 41 16.10 6.25 -9.26
C ALA A 41 15.98 4.88 -9.93
N TYR A 42 17.13 4.24 -10.18
CA TYR A 42 17.22 2.87 -10.67
C TYR A 42 18.15 2.04 -9.78
N ASP A 43 17.66 0.88 -9.38
CA ASP A 43 18.44 -0.15 -8.71
C ASP A 43 18.91 -1.17 -9.75
N LYS A 44 20.18 -1.10 -10.15
CA LYS A 44 20.80 -2.01 -11.12
C LYS A 44 20.75 -3.47 -10.68
N LYS A 45 20.82 -3.75 -9.38
CA LYS A 45 20.85 -5.13 -8.86
C LYS A 45 19.47 -5.77 -8.93
N ALA A 46 18.45 -5.01 -8.54
CA ALA A 46 17.06 -5.45 -8.61
C ALA A 46 16.45 -5.30 -10.02
N LYS A 47 17.07 -4.50 -10.90
CA LYS A 47 16.55 -4.06 -12.19
C LYS A 47 15.19 -3.38 -12.06
N GLU A 48 15.11 -2.48 -11.08
CA GLU A 48 13.89 -1.76 -10.73
C GLU A 48 14.10 -0.26 -10.91
N TYR A 49 13.13 0.41 -11.51
CA TYR A 49 12.99 1.86 -11.45
C TYR A 49 12.04 2.23 -10.34
N GLY A 50 12.25 3.39 -9.75
CA GLY A 50 11.26 3.94 -8.84
C GLY A 50 11.24 5.44 -8.83
N ILE A 51 10.03 5.97 -8.66
CA ILE A 51 9.77 7.39 -8.52
C ILE A 51 9.04 7.60 -7.20
N ALA A 52 9.52 8.57 -6.43
CA ALA A 52 8.85 9.06 -5.25
C ALA A 52 8.60 10.56 -5.39
N VAL A 53 7.43 11.02 -4.99
CA VAL A 53 7.01 12.41 -5.18
C VAL A 53 6.09 12.87 -4.05
N ALA A 54 6.19 14.14 -3.67
CA ALA A 54 5.27 14.81 -2.76
C ALA A 54 4.94 16.22 -3.27
N THR A 55 3.67 16.63 -3.15
CA THR A 55 3.20 17.93 -3.66
C THR A 55 2.09 18.55 -2.77
N ASN A 56 1.79 19.82 -3.02
CA ASN A 56 0.69 20.58 -2.42
C ASN A 56 -0.55 20.62 -3.33
N ASN A 57 -0.74 19.56 -4.09
CA ASN A 57 -1.87 19.29 -4.97
C ASN A 57 -2.38 17.87 -4.71
N ILE A 58 -3.57 17.52 -5.18
CA ILE A 58 -4.13 16.19 -5.05
C ILE A 58 -3.52 15.20 -6.07
N TYR A 59 -3.57 13.90 -5.73
CA TYR A 59 -3.30 12.73 -6.59
C TYR A 59 -1.95 12.64 -7.34
N VAL A 60 -0.88 13.27 -6.88
CA VAL A 60 0.38 13.45 -7.64
C VAL A 60 0.97 12.20 -8.29
N GLY A 61 0.78 11.01 -7.69
CA GLY A 61 1.24 9.75 -8.27
C GLY A 61 0.67 9.50 -9.67
N ASN A 62 -0.54 9.98 -9.97
CA ASN A 62 -1.13 9.83 -11.30
C ASN A 62 -0.51 10.76 -12.34
N SER A 63 -0.26 12.02 -11.97
CA SER A 63 0.08 13.06 -12.95
C SER A 63 1.56 13.08 -13.28
N THR A 64 2.43 12.67 -12.37
CA THR A 64 3.87 12.92 -12.48
C THR A 64 4.72 11.66 -12.66
N VAL A 65 4.16 10.46 -12.54
CA VAL A 65 4.95 9.22 -12.47
C VAL A 65 4.77 8.37 -13.72
N TYR A 66 5.84 8.22 -14.50
CA TYR A 66 5.84 7.43 -15.73
C TYR A 66 6.98 6.43 -15.70
N ILE A 67 6.66 5.14 -15.63
CA ILE A 67 7.66 4.06 -15.61
C ILE A 67 7.23 2.97 -16.57
N ASP A 68 8.07 2.72 -17.57
CA ASP A 68 8.07 1.50 -18.38
C ASP A 68 9.40 0.79 -18.12
N PRO A 69 9.42 -0.28 -17.31
CA PRO A 69 10.68 -0.87 -16.87
C PRO A 69 11.52 -1.44 -18.03
N ALA A 70 10.93 -1.70 -19.20
CA ALA A 70 11.67 -2.17 -20.37
C ALA A 70 12.36 -1.04 -21.16
N ILE A 71 12.04 0.23 -20.86
CA ILE A 71 12.49 1.40 -21.64
C ILE A 71 13.18 2.45 -20.77
N GLY A 72 12.61 2.76 -19.61
CA GLY A 72 13.07 3.86 -18.77
C GLY A 72 11.98 4.43 -17.88
N ALA A 73 12.21 5.64 -17.38
CA ALA A 73 11.26 6.33 -16.53
C ALA A 73 11.37 7.85 -16.68
N PHE A 74 10.25 8.54 -16.46
CA PHE A 74 10.15 10.00 -16.53
C PHE A 74 9.33 10.52 -15.34
N SER A 75 9.74 11.67 -14.82
CA SER A 75 8.98 12.45 -13.84
C SER A 75 8.79 13.87 -14.36
N VAL A 76 7.54 14.34 -14.38
CA VAL A 76 7.19 15.68 -14.87
C VAL A 76 6.40 16.40 -13.78
N ILE A 77 6.96 17.48 -13.24
CA ILE A 77 6.37 18.27 -12.15
C ILE A 77 6.28 19.76 -12.52
N ALA A 78 5.86 20.60 -11.56
CA ALA A 78 5.44 21.98 -11.79
C ALA A 78 4.23 22.02 -12.75
N GLU A 79 4.26 22.76 -13.85
CA GLU A 79 3.21 22.71 -14.87
C GLU A 79 3.32 21.42 -15.70
N THR A 80 2.64 20.37 -15.24
CA THR A 80 2.81 18.99 -15.74
C THR A 80 2.44 18.85 -17.23
N GLU A 81 3.25 18.10 -17.98
CA GLU A 81 3.03 17.79 -19.41
C GLU A 81 3.35 16.32 -19.71
N PRO A 82 2.32 15.47 -19.88
CA PRO A 82 2.51 14.05 -20.17
C PRO A 82 3.28 13.76 -21.45
N LEU A 83 3.32 14.68 -22.42
CA LEU A 83 4.04 14.47 -23.69
C LEU A 83 5.54 14.20 -23.49
N TYR A 84 6.18 14.74 -22.44
CA TYR A 84 7.59 14.42 -22.14
C TYR A 84 7.82 12.94 -21.88
N ALA A 85 6.86 12.26 -21.23
CA ALA A 85 6.95 10.82 -21.02
C ALA A 85 6.51 10.04 -22.26
N ILE A 86 5.38 10.42 -22.87
CA ILE A 86 4.80 9.69 -24.02
C ILE A 86 5.77 9.69 -25.21
N GLU A 87 6.26 10.86 -25.61
CA GLU A 87 7.24 10.99 -26.70
C GLU A 87 8.64 10.59 -26.24
N GLY A 88 8.98 10.83 -24.97
CA GLY A 88 10.24 10.39 -24.36
C GLY A 88 10.46 8.89 -24.48
N PHE A 89 9.45 8.07 -24.17
CA PHE A 89 9.53 6.62 -24.35
C PHE A 89 9.70 6.21 -25.81
N LYS A 90 9.04 6.89 -26.76
CA LYS A 90 9.23 6.63 -28.20
C LYS A 90 10.64 6.96 -28.64
N ASN A 91 11.18 8.08 -28.16
CA ASN A 91 12.55 8.52 -28.44
C ASN A 91 13.59 7.53 -27.89
N LEU A 92 13.42 7.05 -26.65
CA LEU A 92 14.27 6.01 -26.08
C LEU A 92 14.21 4.71 -26.90
N LYS A 93 13.01 4.26 -27.30
CA LYS A 93 12.85 3.08 -28.18
C LYS A 93 13.55 3.27 -29.54
N ALA A 94 13.62 4.50 -30.04
CA ALA A 94 14.32 4.84 -31.27
C ALA A 94 15.85 4.95 -31.11
N GLY A 95 16.39 4.63 -29.93
CA GLY A 95 17.83 4.64 -29.66
C GLY A 95 18.40 6.02 -29.31
N LYS A 96 17.55 7.03 -29.04
CA LYS A 96 18.01 8.33 -28.56
C LYS A 96 18.42 8.22 -27.09
N SER A 97 19.43 8.98 -26.70
CA SER A 97 19.79 9.14 -25.28
C SER A 97 18.67 9.81 -24.50
N ILE A 98 18.63 9.62 -23.18
CA ILE A 98 17.63 10.26 -22.31
C ILE A 98 17.60 11.80 -22.44
N LYS A 99 18.77 12.42 -22.64
CA LYS A 99 18.89 13.86 -22.87
C LYS A 99 18.24 14.28 -24.18
N GLN A 100 18.53 13.57 -25.27
CA GLN A 100 17.90 13.84 -26.58
C GLN A 100 16.39 13.63 -26.52
N ALA A 101 15.94 12.55 -25.87
CA ALA A 101 14.53 12.23 -25.71
C ALA A 101 13.74 13.35 -25.03
N ILE A 102 14.31 14.00 -24.02
CA ILE A 102 13.69 15.13 -23.30
C ILE A 102 13.80 16.44 -24.10
N LEU A 103 14.97 16.74 -24.70
CA LEU A 103 15.19 18.01 -25.39
C LEU A 103 14.35 18.16 -26.66
N GLU A 104 14.10 17.07 -27.39
CA GLU A 104 13.28 17.11 -28.60
C GLU A 104 11.81 17.45 -28.31
N VAL A 105 11.29 16.98 -27.18
CA VAL A 105 9.95 17.40 -26.70
C VAL A 105 9.99 18.85 -26.26
N LYS A 106 11.05 19.25 -25.54
CA LYS A 106 11.26 20.61 -25.04
C LYS A 106 11.26 21.66 -26.16
N GLU A 107 11.91 21.37 -27.29
CA GLU A 107 12.01 22.27 -28.45
C GLU A 107 10.65 22.67 -29.03
N ASN A 108 9.64 21.81 -28.88
CA ASN A 108 8.29 22.03 -29.39
C ASN A 108 7.30 22.50 -28.30
N ASP A 109 7.74 22.56 -27.04
CA ASP A 109 6.91 22.90 -25.89
C ASP A 109 7.04 24.37 -25.52
N LYS A 110 6.08 25.18 -25.98
CA LYS A 110 6.00 26.62 -25.65
C LYS A 110 5.88 26.89 -24.15
N GLY A 111 5.47 25.91 -23.34
CA GLY A 111 5.34 26.01 -21.88
C GLY A 111 6.57 25.55 -21.10
N SER A 112 7.67 25.15 -21.76
CA SER A 112 8.80 24.45 -21.10
C SER A 112 9.43 25.22 -19.94
N HIS A 113 9.32 26.54 -19.94
CA HIS A 113 9.86 27.42 -18.90
C HIS A 113 9.10 27.34 -17.56
N TYR A 114 7.91 26.72 -17.53
CA TYR A 114 7.11 26.49 -16.32
C TYR A 114 7.17 25.03 -15.81
N ARG A 115 8.01 24.18 -16.42
CA ARG A 115 8.03 22.74 -16.15
C ARG A 115 9.33 22.33 -15.48
N GLN A 116 9.30 21.22 -14.75
CA GLN A 116 10.50 20.46 -14.44
C GLN A 116 10.31 19.04 -14.94
N VAL A 117 11.32 18.54 -15.64
CA VAL A 117 11.30 17.20 -16.24
C VAL A 117 12.58 16.51 -15.82
N SER A 118 12.46 15.28 -15.36
CA SER A 118 13.56 14.35 -15.23
C SER A 118 13.25 13.04 -15.92
N GLY A 119 14.29 12.33 -16.33
CA GLY A 119 14.13 11.02 -16.92
C GLY A 119 15.39 10.18 -16.80
N MET A 120 15.22 8.89 -17.06
CA MET A 120 16.25 7.87 -16.97
C MET A 120 16.03 6.78 -18.02
N ASP A 121 17.11 6.29 -18.62
CA ASP A 121 17.10 5.15 -19.56
C ASP A 121 17.47 3.82 -18.88
N VAL A 122 17.46 2.74 -19.67
CA VAL A 122 17.80 1.36 -19.24
C VAL A 122 19.22 1.15 -18.75
N GLU A 123 20.13 2.05 -19.07
CA GLU A 123 21.51 2.00 -18.60
C GLU A 123 21.69 2.73 -17.26
N GLY A 124 20.66 3.46 -16.83
CA GLY A 124 20.67 4.30 -15.64
C GLY A 124 21.23 5.70 -15.88
N ASN A 125 21.41 6.12 -17.14
CA ASN A 125 21.79 7.49 -17.45
C ASN A 125 20.60 8.41 -17.12
N VAL A 126 20.88 9.57 -16.53
CA VAL A 126 19.85 10.52 -16.12
C VAL A 126 20.00 11.86 -16.83
N TYR A 127 18.86 12.50 -17.08
CA TYR A 127 18.82 13.90 -17.49
C TYR A 127 17.63 14.60 -16.82
N ALA A 128 17.80 15.87 -16.52
CA ALA A 128 16.72 16.73 -16.05
C ALA A 128 16.94 18.17 -16.52
N PHE A 129 15.87 18.96 -16.49
CA PHE A 129 15.97 20.41 -16.58
C PHE A 129 14.91 21.07 -15.68
N THR A 130 15.25 22.26 -15.19
CA THR A 130 14.31 23.18 -14.54
C THR A 130 13.96 24.36 -15.45
N GLY A 131 12.67 24.59 -15.65
CA GLY A 131 12.16 25.71 -16.43
C GLY A 131 12.56 27.05 -15.83
N GLU A 132 13.07 27.95 -16.69
CA GLU A 132 13.69 29.20 -16.25
C GLU A 132 12.75 30.17 -15.53
N SER A 133 11.43 30.07 -15.75
CA SER A 133 10.47 30.92 -15.08
C SER A 133 10.34 30.55 -13.61
N LEU A 134 10.56 29.29 -13.22
CA LEU A 134 10.35 28.82 -11.85
C LEU A 134 11.20 29.55 -10.80
N LYS A 135 12.30 30.20 -11.19
CA LYS A 135 13.11 31.09 -10.33
C LYS A 135 12.36 32.31 -9.78
N TYR A 136 11.23 32.68 -10.39
CA TYR A 136 10.39 33.81 -9.96
C TYR A 136 9.31 33.40 -8.95
N TRP A 137 9.14 32.11 -8.69
CA TRP A 137 8.25 31.61 -7.65
C TRP A 137 9.01 31.55 -6.32
N ASN A 138 8.28 31.68 -5.21
CA ASN A 138 8.89 31.62 -3.87
C ASN A 138 9.56 30.26 -3.64
N GLY A 139 10.69 30.27 -2.91
CA GLY A 139 11.47 29.06 -2.61
C GLY A 139 12.41 28.66 -3.73
N GLU A 140 13.14 27.57 -3.52
CA GLU A 140 14.11 27.07 -4.49
C GLU A 140 13.44 26.19 -5.56
N ALA A 141 13.96 26.28 -6.78
CA ALA A 141 13.65 25.38 -7.88
C ALA A 141 14.94 24.92 -8.55
N SER A 142 15.23 23.61 -8.52
CA SER A 142 16.48 23.06 -9.05
C SER A 142 16.41 21.55 -9.26
N GLU A 143 17.52 20.97 -9.68
CA GLU A 143 17.75 19.57 -9.96
C GLU A 143 19.12 19.13 -9.42
N VAL A 144 19.20 17.89 -8.93
CA VAL A 144 20.45 17.24 -8.50
C VAL A 144 20.55 15.91 -9.20
N LEU A 145 21.49 15.82 -10.14
CA LEU A 145 21.80 14.58 -10.86
C LEU A 145 22.86 13.79 -10.08
N GLY A 146 22.70 12.48 -10.03
CA GLY A 146 23.70 11.57 -9.50
C GLY A 146 23.72 10.25 -10.24
N GLU A 147 24.54 9.31 -9.76
CA GLU A 147 24.63 8.01 -10.40
C GLU A 147 23.35 7.19 -10.17
N ASN A 148 22.64 6.88 -11.26
CA ASN A 148 21.38 6.11 -11.24
C ASN A 148 20.26 6.76 -10.41
N PHE A 149 20.30 8.08 -10.19
CA PHE A 149 19.18 8.82 -9.63
C PHE A 149 19.22 10.30 -10.01
N VAL A 150 18.06 10.95 -9.93
CA VAL A 150 17.90 12.39 -10.12
C VAL A 150 16.81 12.89 -9.18
N VAL A 151 17.08 14.02 -8.52
CA VAL A 151 16.11 14.71 -7.66
C VAL A 151 15.76 16.03 -8.31
N ILE A 152 14.49 16.38 -8.37
CA ILE A 152 13.99 17.66 -8.88
C ILE A 152 12.97 18.24 -7.91
N GLY A 153 12.80 19.56 -7.91
CA GLY A 153 11.68 20.17 -7.20
C GLY A 153 11.65 21.68 -7.28
N ASN A 154 10.50 22.24 -6.90
CA ASN A 154 10.16 23.65 -6.97
C ASN A 154 9.40 24.11 -5.73
N GLN A 155 9.56 25.40 -5.39
CA GLN A 155 8.98 26.03 -4.20
C GLN A 155 9.35 25.29 -2.91
N LEU A 156 10.64 25.01 -2.76
CA LEU A 156 11.19 24.26 -1.64
C LEU A 156 11.99 25.15 -0.70
N ASP A 157 12.17 24.66 0.53
CA ASP A 157 13.25 25.14 1.40
C ASP A 157 14.63 24.76 0.80
N ARG A 158 15.67 25.49 1.20
CA ARG A 158 16.98 25.50 0.54
C ARG A 158 17.71 24.16 0.58
N GLU A 159 17.54 23.39 1.65
CA GLU A 159 18.30 22.15 1.87
C GLU A 159 17.59 20.90 1.35
N VAL A 160 16.36 21.02 0.83
CA VAL A 160 15.52 19.85 0.51
C VAL A 160 16.19 18.89 -0.46
N LEU A 161 16.62 19.37 -1.64
CA LEU A 161 17.18 18.49 -2.68
C LEU A 161 18.53 17.89 -2.29
N SER A 162 19.36 18.66 -1.56
CA SER A 162 20.67 18.18 -1.11
C SER A 162 20.53 17.08 -0.06
N GLN A 163 19.58 17.22 0.89
CA GLN A 163 19.31 16.19 1.89
C GLN A 163 18.66 14.95 1.29
N MET A 164 17.73 15.10 0.35
CA MET A 164 17.16 13.97 -0.41
C MET A 164 18.25 13.15 -1.10
N SER A 165 19.10 13.80 -1.90
CA SER A 165 20.21 13.18 -2.61
C SER A 165 21.19 12.48 -1.65
N LYS A 166 21.57 13.17 -0.56
CA LYS A 166 22.47 12.62 0.46
C LYS A 166 21.89 11.37 1.12
N VAL A 167 20.63 11.40 1.55
CA VAL A 167 20.01 10.25 2.22
C VAL A 167 19.82 9.09 1.26
N PHE A 168 19.37 9.33 0.02
CA PHE A 168 19.22 8.26 -0.96
C PHE A 168 20.52 7.50 -1.24
N LYS A 169 21.65 8.22 -1.34
CA LYS A 169 22.98 7.64 -1.57
C LYS A 169 23.46 6.77 -0.41
N ASN A 170 23.15 7.17 0.83
CA ASN A 170 23.67 6.53 2.04
C ASN A 170 22.70 5.52 2.69
N THR A 171 21.49 5.39 2.15
CA THR A 171 20.49 4.44 2.64
C THR A 171 20.64 3.11 1.92
N GLU A 172 20.72 2.04 2.69
CA GLU A 172 20.65 0.66 2.21
C GLU A 172 19.22 0.11 2.28
N GLY A 173 18.98 -1.02 1.60
CA GLY A 173 17.67 -1.67 1.56
C GLY A 173 17.10 -1.70 0.15
N THR A 174 15.81 -2.02 0.06
CA THR A 174 15.07 -2.03 -1.22
C THR A 174 15.01 -0.63 -1.83
N LEU A 175 14.82 -0.54 -3.14
CA LEU A 175 14.66 0.75 -3.83
C LEU A 175 13.52 1.58 -3.21
N ALA A 176 12.39 0.93 -2.89
CA ALA A 176 11.23 1.59 -2.26
C ALA A 176 11.55 2.19 -0.88
N GLU A 177 12.34 1.50 -0.05
CA GLU A 177 12.76 2.02 1.26
C GLU A 177 13.70 3.21 1.10
N ARG A 178 14.67 3.12 0.19
CA ARG A 178 15.62 4.22 -0.10
C ARG A 178 14.92 5.47 -0.62
N LEU A 179 13.95 5.28 -1.53
CA LEU A 179 13.09 6.35 -2.04
C LEU A 179 12.25 7.00 -0.94
N LEU A 180 11.65 6.20 -0.06
CA LEU A 180 10.89 6.70 1.08
C LEU A 180 11.76 7.51 2.06
N GLN A 181 12.97 7.02 2.39
CA GLN A 181 13.90 7.75 3.25
C GLN A 181 14.34 9.07 2.61
N SER A 182 14.53 9.09 1.28
CA SER A 182 14.78 10.32 0.55
C SER A 182 13.63 11.33 0.71
N LEU A 183 12.37 10.93 0.49
CA LEU A 183 11.21 11.83 0.69
C LEU A 183 11.12 12.35 2.13
N ILE A 184 11.37 11.49 3.14
CA ILE A 184 11.38 11.89 4.55
C ILE A 184 12.49 12.91 4.82
N ALA A 185 13.67 12.72 4.25
CA ALA A 185 14.79 13.66 4.39
C ALA A 185 14.46 15.03 3.80
N GLY A 186 13.91 15.05 2.58
CA GLY A 186 13.45 16.28 1.95
C GLY A 186 12.38 16.98 2.78
N GLN A 187 11.45 16.22 3.36
CA GLN A 187 10.46 16.77 4.27
C GLN A 187 11.07 17.39 5.54
N ASN A 188 12.03 16.70 6.17
CA ASN A 188 12.64 17.17 7.41
C ASN A 188 13.57 18.37 7.19
N ALA A 189 14.08 18.55 5.97
CA ALA A 189 14.89 19.69 5.53
C ALA A 189 14.05 20.94 5.18
N GLY A 190 12.78 21.00 5.61
CA GLY A 190 11.84 22.10 5.35
C GLY A 190 10.74 21.75 4.35
N GLY A 191 11.03 20.90 3.37
CA GLY A 191 10.08 20.43 2.35
C GLY A 191 9.51 21.57 1.51
N GLN A 192 8.22 21.47 1.20
CA GLN A 192 7.49 22.46 0.40
C GLN A 192 7.09 23.66 1.25
N ILE A 193 7.37 24.87 0.80
CA ILE A 193 7.11 26.09 1.58
C ILE A 193 5.62 26.45 1.64
N SER A 194 4.80 25.94 0.72
CA SER A 194 3.38 26.30 0.58
C SER A 194 2.41 25.30 1.20
N GLY A 195 2.90 24.20 1.80
CA GLY A 195 2.06 23.13 2.35
C GLY A 195 2.23 21.78 1.63
N LYS A 196 1.42 20.79 2.05
CA LYS A 196 1.49 19.39 1.61
C LYS A 196 0.08 18.85 1.46
N GLN A 197 -0.14 18.04 0.42
CA GLN A 197 -1.46 17.48 0.15
C GLN A 197 -1.43 16.03 -0.33
N SER A 198 -0.49 15.63 -1.19
CA SER A 198 -0.39 14.26 -1.69
C SER A 198 1.05 13.78 -1.84
N ALA A 199 1.25 12.46 -1.83
CA ALA A 199 2.53 11.82 -2.06
C ALA A 199 2.35 10.42 -2.67
N ALA A 200 3.36 9.96 -3.40
CA ALA A 200 3.36 8.62 -3.99
C ALA A 200 4.77 8.03 -4.03
N ILE A 201 4.85 6.69 -3.98
CA ILE A 201 6.02 5.89 -4.36
C ILE A 201 5.55 4.82 -5.32
N VAL A 202 6.17 4.78 -6.49
CA VAL A 202 5.97 3.73 -7.49
C VAL A 202 7.31 3.08 -7.79
N VAL A 203 7.39 1.75 -7.72
CA VAL A 203 8.58 0.98 -8.07
C VAL A 203 8.18 -0.13 -9.04
N LYS A 204 8.86 -0.18 -10.18
CA LYS A 204 8.63 -1.18 -11.22
C LYS A 204 9.90 -1.82 -11.74
N GLY A 205 9.89 -3.14 -11.88
CA GLY A 205 10.97 -3.93 -12.48
C GLY A 205 10.49 -4.74 -13.68
N VAL A 206 11.41 -5.09 -14.59
CA VAL A 206 11.11 -5.92 -15.78
C VAL A 206 10.74 -7.35 -15.37
N ASP A 207 11.47 -7.87 -14.38
CA ASP A 207 11.33 -9.24 -13.88
C ASP A 207 10.27 -9.34 -12.76
N ASN A 208 9.59 -8.23 -12.44
CA ASN A 208 8.60 -8.18 -11.37
C ASN A 208 7.22 -8.61 -11.89
N ALA A 209 6.70 -9.72 -11.35
CA ALA A 209 5.28 -10.05 -11.48
C ALA A 209 4.41 -8.87 -10.99
N TRP A 210 3.17 -8.76 -11.49
CA TRP A 210 2.28 -7.62 -11.21
C TRP A 210 2.10 -7.33 -9.70
N TYR A 211 2.19 -8.34 -8.84
CA TYR A 211 2.06 -8.23 -7.39
C TYR A 211 3.35 -7.83 -6.64
N ASN A 212 4.51 -7.84 -7.32
CA ASN A 212 5.79 -7.36 -6.81
C ASN A 212 6.07 -5.88 -7.17
N GLN A 213 5.21 -5.30 -8.01
CA GLN A 213 5.22 -3.89 -8.33
C GLN A 213 4.69 -3.09 -7.13
N ILE A 214 5.31 -1.97 -6.80
CA ILE A 214 4.84 -1.08 -5.73
C ILE A 214 4.18 0.12 -6.41
N ASP A 215 2.94 0.40 -6.05
CA ASP A 215 2.23 1.64 -6.39
C ASP A 215 1.45 2.06 -5.14
N LEU A 216 2.09 2.87 -4.30
CA LEU A 216 1.53 3.36 -3.05
C LEU A 216 1.27 4.84 -3.17
N ARG A 217 0.01 5.23 -2.97
CA ARG A 217 -0.46 6.59 -3.20
C ARG A 217 -1.27 7.09 -2.02
N VAL A 218 -0.93 8.29 -1.59
CA VAL A 218 -1.73 9.09 -0.67
C VAL A 218 -2.18 10.31 -1.46
N ASP A 219 -3.34 10.19 -2.09
CA ASP A 219 -3.82 11.20 -3.04
C ASP A 219 -4.38 12.46 -2.35
N ASN A 220 -4.64 12.40 -1.04
CA ASN A 220 -5.10 13.53 -0.23
C ASN A 220 -4.89 13.29 1.27
N SER A 221 -4.01 14.07 1.92
CA SER A 221 -3.79 14.03 3.37
C SER A 221 -3.07 15.29 3.86
N LYS A 222 -3.26 15.65 5.13
CA LYS A 222 -2.44 16.65 5.83
C LYS A 222 -1.02 16.15 6.15
N LYS A 223 -0.80 14.84 6.14
CA LYS A 223 0.48 14.19 6.47
C LYS A 223 0.82 13.11 5.44
N PRO A 224 0.89 13.43 4.14
CA PRO A 224 0.90 12.43 3.08
C PRO A 224 2.13 11.51 3.14
N ILE A 225 3.31 12.05 3.46
CA ILE A 225 4.53 11.25 3.62
C ILE A 225 4.46 10.32 4.85
N LYS A 226 3.74 10.71 5.92
CA LYS A 226 3.55 9.85 7.09
C LYS A 226 2.61 8.69 6.78
N GLU A 227 1.54 8.96 6.04
CA GLU A 227 0.63 7.91 5.58
C GLU A 227 1.31 6.97 4.58
N LEU A 228 2.18 7.50 3.71
CA LEU A 228 2.99 6.68 2.81
C LEU A 228 3.95 5.74 3.56
N GLN A 229 4.51 6.18 4.70
CA GLN A 229 5.25 5.28 5.60
C GLN A 229 4.39 4.15 6.15
N ILE A 230 3.12 4.42 6.50
CA ILE A 230 2.18 3.41 6.98
C ILE A 230 1.88 2.40 5.87
N LEU A 231 1.57 2.88 4.65
CA LEU A 231 1.36 2.01 3.49
C LEU A 231 2.58 1.13 3.20
N MET A 232 3.79 1.69 3.29
CA MET A 232 5.04 0.93 3.11
C MET A 232 5.20 -0.15 4.18
N LYS A 233 4.88 0.16 5.44
CA LYS A 233 4.86 -0.83 6.53
C LYS A 233 3.84 -1.93 6.24
N TYR A 234 2.63 -1.60 5.82
CA TYR A 234 1.62 -2.61 5.47
C TYR A 234 2.07 -3.52 4.33
N HIS A 235 2.67 -2.95 3.28
CA HIS A 235 3.22 -3.71 2.16
C HIS A 235 4.25 -4.75 2.65
N TYR A 236 5.30 -4.32 3.35
CA TYR A 236 6.34 -5.24 3.82
C TYR A 236 5.85 -6.15 4.95
N GLY A 237 4.93 -5.68 5.81
CA GLY A 237 4.32 -6.49 6.86
C GLY A 237 3.58 -7.70 6.30
N ARG A 238 2.86 -7.56 5.17
CA ARG A 238 2.24 -8.71 4.48
C ARG A 238 3.28 -9.70 3.98
N ILE A 239 4.39 -9.21 3.44
CA ILE A 239 5.50 -10.04 2.99
C ILE A 239 6.09 -10.81 4.18
N ARG A 240 6.31 -10.16 5.31
CA ARG A 240 6.80 -10.81 6.54
C ARG A 240 5.81 -11.86 7.07
N LEU A 241 4.51 -11.58 7.03
CA LEU A 241 3.47 -12.54 7.41
C LEU A 241 3.47 -13.78 6.48
N ASN A 242 3.58 -13.57 5.17
CA ASN A 242 3.72 -14.66 4.20
C ASN A 242 4.98 -15.49 4.46
N GLN A 243 6.12 -14.82 4.72
CA GLN A 243 7.39 -15.48 5.05
C GLN A 243 7.31 -16.27 6.35
N ALA A 244 6.53 -15.81 7.34
CA ALA A 244 6.30 -16.54 8.58
C ALA A 244 5.57 -17.86 8.31
N LEU A 245 4.48 -17.81 7.54
CA LEU A 245 3.72 -19.00 7.15
C LEU A 245 4.52 -19.96 6.27
N TYR A 246 5.32 -19.44 5.34
CA TYR A 246 6.23 -20.26 4.53
C TYR A 246 7.27 -20.96 5.42
N ALA A 247 7.95 -20.22 6.29
CA ALA A 247 8.94 -20.78 7.20
C ALA A 247 8.34 -21.85 8.13
N HIS A 248 7.09 -21.68 8.56
CA HIS A 248 6.36 -22.69 9.33
C HIS A 248 6.16 -23.98 8.53
N ARG A 249 5.72 -23.90 7.28
CA ARG A 249 5.52 -25.07 6.39
C ARG A 249 6.82 -25.85 6.16
N GLU A 250 7.94 -25.13 6.07
CA GLU A 250 9.28 -25.71 5.96
C GLU A 250 9.83 -26.25 7.30
N GLY A 251 9.04 -26.24 8.38
CA GLY A 251 9.45 -26.70 9.71
C GLY A 251 10.39 -25.73 10.47
N ASN A 252 10.68 -24.55 9.92
CA ASN A 252 11.56 -23.57 10.56
C ASN A 252 10.80 -22.63 11.51
N ILE A 253 10.43 -23.17 12.68
CA ILE A 253 9.63 -22.46 13.69
C ILE A 253 10.31 -21.19 14.20
N LYS A 254 11.64 -21.20 14.38
CA LYS A 254 12.40 -20.02 14.84
C LYS A 254 12.25 -18.85 13.86
N ARG A 255 12.44 -19.11 12.57
CA ARG A 255 12.26 -18.10 11.52
C ARG A 255 10.80 -17.67 11.41
N ALA A 256 9.86 -18.61 11.54
CA ALA A 256 8.43 -18.29 11.50
C ALA A 256 8.03 -17.29 12.59
N LYS A 257 8.43 -17.55 13.85
CA LYS A 257 8.15 -16.65 14.99
C LYS A 257 8.82 -15.28 14.82
N GLN A 258 10.07 -15.25 14.36
CA GLN A 258 10.77 -13.99 14.07
C GLN A 258 10.02 -13.16 13.02
N LYS A 259 9.63 -13.78 11.90
CA LYS A 259 8.95 -13.08 10.81
C LYS A 259 7.53 -12.65 11.18
N LEU A 260 6.84 -13.42 12.01
CA LEU A 260 5.54 -13.02 12.55
C LEU A 260 5.69 -11.78 13.45
N LEU A 261 6.68 -11.73 14.34
CA LEU A 261 6.91 -10.56 15.20
C LEU A 261 7.20 -9.29 14.39
N GLU A 262 8.02 -9.39 13.34
CA GLU A 262 8.25 -8.29 12.39
C GLU A 262 6.93 -7.86 11.73
N ALA A 263 6.12 -8.81 11.26
CA ALA A 263 4.84 -8.54 10.61
C ALA A 263 3.84 -7.85 11.55
N GLU A 264 3.73 -8.32 12.79
CA GLU A 264 2.84 -7.77 13.83
C GLU A 264 3.08 -6.27 14.04
N SER A 265 4.35 -5.86 14.18
CA SER A 265 4.71 -4.46 14.35
C SER A 265 4.42 -3.60 13.12
N MET A 266 4.53 -4.18 11.93
CA MET A 266 4.32 -3.47 10.66
C MET A 266 2.85 -3.35 10.27
N LEU A 267 2.02 -4.30 10.69
CA LEU A 267 0.60 -4.41 10.31
C LEU A 267 -0.37 -3.85 11.35
N ASP A 268 0.13 -3.36 12.48
CA ASP A 268 -0.68 -2.68 13.50
C ASP A 268 -1.39 -1.45 12.90
N GLY A 269 -2.71 -1.37 13.12
CA GLY A 269 -3.59 -0.34 12.54
C GLY A 269 -4.34 -0.78 11.27
N TRP A 270 -4.14 -2.00 10.77
CA TRP A 270 -4.90 -2.56 9.65
C TRP A 270 -5.81 -3.71 10.12
N ASP A 271 -6.98 -3.37 10.66
CA ASP A 271 -7.94 -4.33 11.22
C ASP A 271 -8.34 -5.48 10.26
N GLY A 272 -8.35 -5.22 8.95
CA GLY A 272 -8.61 -6.22 7.90
C GLY A 272 -7.58 -7.36 7.81
N ILE A 273 -6.37 -7.22 8.37
CA ILE A 273 -5.36 -8.29 8.37
C ILE A 273 -5.27 -9.04 9.70
N TYR A 274 -5.93 -8.55 10.76
CA TYR A 274 -5.81 -9.10 12.11
C TYR A 274 -6.24 -10.57 12.19
N THR A 275 -7.25 -10.97 11.43
CA THR A 275 -7.70 -12.37 11.38
C THR A 275 -6.56 -13.31 10.97
N ARG A 276 -5.76 -12.88 10.00
CA ARG A 276 -4.63 -13.65 9.50
C ARG A 276 -3.46 -13.66 10.48
N ILE A 277 -3.23 -12.55 11.19
CA ILE A 277 -2.21 -12.49 12.25
C ILE A 277 -2.60 -13.41 13.42
N ALA A 278 -3.85 -13.36 13.87
CA ALA A 278 -4.36 -14.21 14.95
C ALA A 278 -4.26 -15.69 14.58
N LYS A 279 -4.71 -16.08 13.38
CA LYS A 279 -4.53 -17.44 12.85
C LYS A 279 -3.05 -17.87 12.85
N THR A 280 -2.15 -17.00 12.42
CA THR A 280 -0.72 -17.34 12.32
C THR A 280 -0.10 -17.52 13.70
N ASN A 281 -0.46 -16.68 14.69
CA ASN A 281 -0.04 -16.89 16.08
C ASN A 281 -0.52 -18.23 16.62
N PHE A 282 -1.79 -18.57 16.40
CA PHE A 282 -2.35 -19.87 16.81
C PHE A 282 -1.60 -21.06 16.18
N ILE A 283 -1.35 -21.02 14.87
CA ILE A 283 -0.57 -22.06 14.16
C ILE A 283 0.83 -22.22 14.77
N LEU A 284 1.47 -21.12 15.20
CA LEU A 284 2.79 -21.15 15.84
C LEU A 284 2.76 -21.50 17.34
N GLY A 285 1.60 -21.87 17.87
CA GLY A 285 1.40 -22.27 19.26
C GLY A 285 1.35 -21.11 20.26
N ASP A 286 1.08 -19.88 19.81
CA ASP A 286 0.93 -18.70 20.67
C ASP A 286 -0.55 -18.28 20.73
N GLU A 287 -1.34 -19.07 21.47
CA GLU A 287 -2.78 -18.85 21.61
C GLU A 287 -3.10 -17.52 22.30
N ASP A 288 -2.33 -17.13 23.32
CA ASP A 288 -2.50 -15.87 24.04
C ASP A 288 -2.36 -14.66 23.11
N LYS A 289 -1.37 -14.66 22.20
CA LYS A 289 -1.25 -13.60 21.20
C LYS A 289 -2.37 -13.64 20.18
N ALA A 290 -2.81 -14.82 19.75
CA ALA A 290 -3.96 -14.92 18.85
C ALA A 290 -5.19 -14.24 19.48
N ILE A 291 -5.47 -14.52 20.75
CA ILE A 291 -6.57 -13.90 21.51
C ILE A 291 -6.38 -12.39 21.65
N LYS A 292 -5.16 -11.91 21.91
CA LYS A 292 -4.87 -10.46 21.98
C LYS A 292 -5.20 -9.74 20.67
N TRP A 293 -4.85 -10.31 19.52
CA TRP A 293 -5.21 -9.73 18.22
C TRP A 293 -6.71 -9.75 17.94
N ILE A 294 -7.41 -10.81 18.33
CA ILE A 294 -8.87 -10.90 18.22
C ILE A 294 -9.55 -9.81 19.06
N LYS A 295 -9.14 -9.66 20.32
CA LYS A 295 -9.65 -8.62 21.22
C LYS A 295 -9.32 -7.22 20.72
N LYS A 296 -8.12 -7.01 20.16
CA LYS A 296 -7.72 -5.74 19.56
C LYS A 296 -8.63 -5.38 18.39
N GLY A 297 -8.91 -6.31 17.47
CA GLY A 297 -9.85 -6.10 16.37
C GLY A 297 -11.24 -5.65 16.85
N LEU A 298 -11.79 -6.34 17.86
CA LEU A 298 -13.06 -5.96 18.49
C LEU A 298 -13.01 -4.58 19.17
N SER A 299 -11.88 -4.23 19.79
CA SER A 299 -11.72 -2.95 20.49
C SER A 299 -11.59 -1.75 19.55
N GLU A 300 -10.94 -1.94 18.41
CA GLU A 300 -10.74 -0.88 17.41
C GLU A 300 -11.96 -0.72 16.51
N ASN A 301 -12.68 -1.82 16.26
CA ASN A 301 -13.85 -1.84 15.41
C ASN A 301 -14.88 -2.84 15.95
N PRO A 302 -15.96 -2.39 16.62
CA PRO A 302 -16.98 -3.31 17.15
C PRO A 302 -17.67 -4.18 16.09
N LYS A 303 -17.72 -3.74 14.83
CA LYS A 303 -18.26 -4.53 13.69
C LYS A 303 -17.28 -5.57 13.18
N TRP A 304 -16.03 -5.56 13.65
CA TRP A 304 -15.07 -6.62 13.39
C TRP A 304 -15.53 -7.98 13.95
N SER A 305 -16.56 -7.98 14.80
CA SER A 305 -17.26 -9.17 15.28
C SER A 305 -17.75 -10.13 14.19
N VAL A 306 -17.93 -9.64 12.96
CA VAL A 306 -18.21 -10.48 11.77
C VAL A 306 -17.14 -11.56 11.53
N ASN A 307 -15.91 -11.37 12.03
CA ASN A 307 -14.82 -12.35 11.92
C ASN A 307 -14.81 -13.40 13.05
N ILE A 308 -15.66 -13.27 14.07
CA ILE A 308 -15.61 -14.17 15.25
C ILE A 308 -15.86 -15.64 14.92
N PRO A 309 -16.77 -16.01 13.99
CA PRO A 309 -17.02 -17.41 13.67
C PRO A 309 -15.78 -18.18 13.22
N VAL A 310 -14.85 -17.54 12.50
CA VAL A 310 -13.62 -18.24 12.07
C VAL A 310 -12.75 -18.67 13.27
N PHE A 311 -12.92 -18.09 14.46
CA PHE A 311 -12.19 -18.47 15.66
C PHE A 311 -12.88 -19.55 16.49
N TYR A 312 -13.89 -20.26 15.97
CA TYR A 312 -14.61 -21.33 16.67
C TYR A 312 -13.69 -22.37 17.35
N PHE A 313 -12.50 -22.60 16.81
CA PHE A 313 -11.49 -23.47 17.43
C PHE A 313 -11.03 -23.01 18.84
N LEU A 314 -11.25 -21.75 19.21
CA LEU A 314 -10.97 -21.17 20.54
C LEU A 314 -12.20 -21.14 21.46
N ARG A 315 -13.34 -21.71 21.07
CA ARG A 315 -14.62 -21.62 21.84
C ARG A 315 -14.52 -22.08 23.30
N ASN A 316 -13.60 -22.99 23.59
CA ASN A 316 -13.39 -23.54 24.93
C ASN A 316 -12.38 -22.74 25.77
N ASN A 317 -11.65 -21.80 25.16
CA ASN A 317 -10.73 -20.94 25.89
C ASN A 317 -11.52 -20.00 26.84
N PRO A 318 -11.16 -19.89 28.13
CA PRO A 318 -11.90 -19.08 29.11
C PRO A 318 -12.09 -17.61 28.70
N GLU A 319 -11.10 -17.02 28.02
CA GLU A 319 -11.16 -15.63 27.57
C GLU A 319 -12.05 -15.42 26.34
N MET A 320 -12.28 -16.49 25.57
CA MET A 320 -13.06 -16.44 24.33
C MET A 320 -14.48 -16.97 24.48
N LYS A 321 -14.77 -17.71 25.56
CA LYS A 321 -16.08 -18.32 25.84
C LYS A 321 -17.25 -17.31 25.85
N SER A 322 -17.00 -16.07 26.31
CA SER A 322 -18.02 -15.01 26.32
C SER A 322 -18.15 -14.26 24.99
N ILE A 323 -17.16 -14.41 24.10
CA ILE A 323 -17.06 -13.73 22.80
C ILE A 323 -17.61 -14.63 21.69
N ILE A 324 -17.18 -15.89 21.65
CA ILE A 324 -17.63 -16.89 20.68
C ILE A 324 -18.93 -17.48 21.20
N LYS A 325 -20.04 -17.20 20.51
CA LYS A 325 -21.38 -17.68 20.87
C LYS A 325 -21.94 -18.55 19.74
N PRO A 326 -21.63 -19.86 19.71
CA PRO A 326 -22.07 -20.73 18.63
C PRO A 326 -23.59 -20.81 18.48
N ASP A 327 -24.35 -20.62 19.56
CA ASP A 327 -25.82 -20.62 19.53
C ASP A 327 -26.42 -19.46 18.73
N SER A 328 -25.64 -18.40 18.45
CA SER A 328 -26.06 -17.28 17.60
C SER A 328 -25.57 -17.38 16.16
N PHE A 329 -24.86 -18.44 15.79
CA PHE A 329 -24.30 -18.59 14.45
C PHE A 329 -25.39 -18.91 13.44
N ASN A 330 -25.39 -18.17 12.33
CA ASN A 330 -26.15 -18.55 11.14
C ASN A 330 -25.35 -19.55 10.28
N ILE A 331 -25.92 -19.99 9.16
CA ILE A 331 -25.26 -20.95 8.25
C ILE A 331 -23.89 -20.45 7.74
N ASN A 332 -23.77 -19.18 7.36
CA ASN A 332 -22.52 -18.60 6.88
C ASN A 332 -21.45 -18.56 7.99
N ASP A 333 -21.87 -18.30 9.23
CA ASP A 333 -20.96 -18.33 10.39
C ASP A 333 -20.38 -19.74 10.60
N TRP A 334 -21.23 -20.77 10.48
CA TRP A 334 -20.82 -22.16 10.56
C TRP A 334 -19.89 -22.59 9.42
N GLU A 335 -20.21 -22.18 8.19
CA GLU A 335 -19.35 -22.42 7.02
C GLU A 335 -17.96 -21.79 7.19
N ASN A 336 -17.90 -20.56 7.71
CA ASN A 336 -16.64 -19.87 8.03
C ASN A 336 -15.84 -20.59 9.13
N ALA A 337 -16.52 -21.07 10.18
CA ALA A 337 -15.89 -21.85 11.26
C ALA A 337 -15.28 -23.15 10.71
N ILE A 338 -16.04 -23.90 9.92
CA ILE A 338 -15.61 -25.15 9.29
C ILE A 338 -14.45 -24.92 8.32
N GLN A 339 -14.56 -23.90 7.47
CA GLN A 339 -13.48 -23.56 6.54
C GLN A 339 -12.20 -23.21 7.29
N MET A 340 -12.28 -22.50 8.41
CA MET A 340 -11.10 -22.24 9.24
C MET A 340 -10.52 -23.53 9.83
N LEU A 341 -11.34 -24.42 10.40
CA LEU A 341 -10.88 -25.72 10.93
C LEU A 341 -10.16 -26.55 9.88
N SER A 342 -10.74 -26.68 8.68
CA SER A 342 -10.10 -27.35 7.54
C SER A 342 -8.77 -26.66 7.18
N SER A 343 -8.74 -25.33 7.16
CA SER A 343 -7.51 -24.57 6.88
C SER A 343 -6.41 -24.67 7.96
N LEU A 344 -6.74 -25.26 9.12
CA LEU A 344 -5.82 -25.62 10.21
C LEU A 344 -5.46 -27.12 10.18
N GLY A 345 -5.96 -27.89 9.20
CA GLY A 345 -5.75 -29.33 9.08
C GLY A 345 -6.57 -30.16 10.07
N ARG A 346 -7.68 -29.63 10.59
CA ARG A 346 -8.52 -30.29 11.61
C ARG A 346 -9.72 -30.98 10.99
N GLU A 347 -9.50 -31.81 9.97
CA GLU A 347 -10.57 -32.40 9.14
C GLU A 347 -11.50 -33.33 9.94
N LEU A 348 -10.99 -34.10 10.91
CA LEU A 348 -11.85 -34.89 11.81
C LEU A 348 -12.83 -34.04 12.64
N GLU A 349 -12.41 -32.84 13.07
CA GLU A 349 -13.31 -31.93 13.77
C GLU A 349 -14.30 -31.28 12.81
N VAL A 350 -13.89 -31.02 11.56
CA VAL A 350 -14.81 -30.58 10.50
C VAL A 350 -15.90 -31.62 10.28
N ILE A 351 -15.53 -32.89 10.09
CA ILE A 351 -16.49 -33.98 9.86
C ILE A 351 -17.49 -34.07 11.01
N THR A 352 -16.97 -34.11 12.25
CA THR A 352 -17.81 -34.17 13.45
C THR A 352 -18.77 -32.99 13.53
N LEU A 353 -18.26 -31.77 13.40
CA LEU A 353 -19.07 -30.55 13.51
C LEU A 353 -20.10 -30.44 12.39
N ALA A 354 -19.72 -30.73 11.15
CA ALA A 354 -20.63 -30.69 10.01
C ALA A 354 -21.77 -31.70 10.19
N GLN A 355 -21.49 -32.91 10.65
CA GLN A 355 -22.53 -33.91 10.93
C GLN A 355 -23.48 -33.45 12.04
N GLU A 356 -22.97 -32.88 13.13
CA GLU A 356 -23.80 -32.30 14.20
C GLU A 356 -24.73 -31.18 13.69
N LEU A 357 -24.26 -30.38 12.73
CA LEU A 357 -25.08 -29.33 12.10
C LEU A 357 -26.18 -29.93 11.22
N LEU A 358 -25.85 -30.95 10.42
CA LEU A 358 -26.83 -31.68 9.60
C LEU A 358 -27.91 -32.32 10.48
N ASP A 359 -27.54 -32.92 11.62
CA ASP A 359 -28.47 -33.51 12.58
C ASP A 359 -29.41 -32.45 13.18
N LYS A 360 -28.94 -31.20 13.31
CA LYS A 360 -29.74 -30.03 13.71
C LYS A 360 -30.51 -29.40 12.56
N LYS A 361 -30.53 -30.01 11.38
CA LYS A 361 -31.15 -29.50 10.14
C LYS A 361 -30.56 -28.14 9.69
N ILE A 362 -29.31 -27.88 10.04
CA ILE A 362 -28.52 -26.77 9.51
C ILE A 362 -27.75 -27.30 8.32
N GLU A 363 -28.21 -26.96 7.12
CA GLU A 363 -27.70 -27.54 5.88
C GLU A 363 -27.62 -26.49 4.77
N SER A 364 -26.57 -26.59 3.96
CA SER A 364 -26.39 -25.82 2.72
C SER A 364 -25.60 -26.63 1.70
N SER A 365 -25.61 -26.21 0.44
CA SER A 365 -24.74 -26.79 -0.58
C SER A 365 -23.26 -26.68 -0.18
N TYR A 366 -22.84 -25.51 0.29
CA TYR A 366 -21.44 -25.26 0.62
C TYR A 366 -20.98 -26.05 1.86
N LEU A 367 -21.84 -26.23 2.88
CA LEU A 367 -21.55 -27.10 4.01
C LEU A 367 -21.33 -28.55 3.59
N ASN A 368 -22.18 -29.07 2.70
CA ASN A 368 -22.02 -30.43 2.15
C ASN A 368 -20.73 -30.54 1.31
N PHE A 369 -20.37 -29.51 0.55
CA PHE A 369 -19.09 -29.46 -0.14
C PHE A 369 -17.90 -29.52 0.83
N LEU A 370 -17.92 -28.72 1.90
CA LEU A 370 -16.86 -28.71 2.92
C LEU A 370 -16.71 -30.08 3.58
N LEU A 371 -17.83 -30.72 3.92
CA LEU A 371 -17.85 -32.07 4.49
C LEU A 371 -17.31 -33.12 3.50
N GLY A 372 -17.76 -33.11 2.25
CA GLY A 372 -17.25 -34.01 1.22
C GLY A 372 -15.76 -33.83 0.96
N ARG A 373 -15.27 -32.59 0.98
CA ARG A 373 -13.83 -32.29 0.87
C ARG A 373 -13.03 -32.82 2.06
N SER A 374 -13.56 -32.73 3.27
CA SER A 374 -12.90 -33.28 4.46
C SER A 374 -12.80 -34.81 4.41
N TYR A 375 -13.87 -35.50 4.00
CA TYR A 375 -13.81 -36.95 3.75
C TYR A 375 -12.78 -37.33 2.68
N PHE A 376 -12.67 -36.53 1.61
CA PHE A 376 -11.64 -36.73 0.59
C PHE A 376 -10.22 -36.63 1.18
N TYR A 377 -9.95 -35.63 2.04
CA TYR A 377 -8.65 -35.52 2.70
C TYR A 377 -8.36 -36.67 3.68
N GLU A 378 -9.39 -37.22 4.33
CA GLU A 378 -9.31 -38.41 5.18
C GLU A 378 -9.34 -39.74 4.40
N LYS A 379 -9.34 -39.69 3.06
CA LYS A 379 -9.32 -40.85 2.16
C LYS A 379 -10.57 -41.74 2.25
N GLU A 380 -11.71 -41.16 2.60
CA GLU A 380 -13.02 -41.81 2.57
C GLU A 380 -13.78 -41.41 1.29
N GLU A 381 -13.36 -41.95 0.14
CA GLU A 381 -13.82 -41.51 -1.18
C GLU A 381 -15.33 -41.70 -1.40
N ASP A 382 -15.91 -42.81 -0.94
CA ASP A 382 -17.36 -43.07 -1.07
C ASP A 382 -18.19 -41.99 -0.34
N ARG A 383 -17.76 -41.62 0.87
CA ARG A 383 -18.38 -40.54 1.64
C ARG A 383 -18.15 -39.18 1.00
N ALA A 384 -16.95 -38.94 0.47
CA ALA A 384 -16.66 -37.72 -0.25
C ALA A 384 -17.61 -37.53 -1.44
N ILE A 385 -17.80 -38.58 -2.25
CA ILE A 385 -18.73 -38.57 -3.40
C ILE A 385 -20.16 -38.30 -2.93
N GLU A 386 -20.64 -39.01 -1.90
CA GLU A 386 -22.00 -38.86 -1.34
C GLU A 386 -22.32 -37.38 -1.03
N PHE A 387 -21.44 -36.72 -0.28
CA PHE A 387 -21.67 -35.33 0.14
C PHE A 387 -21.43 -34.31 -0.97
N LEU A 388 -20.52 -34.57 -1.91
CA LEU A 388 -20.32 -33.70 -3.08
C LEU A 388 -21.51 -33.75 -4.04
N GLU A 389 -22.12 -34.92 -4.25
CA GLU A 389 -23.37 -35.05 -5.01
C GLU A 389 -24.51 -34.35 -4.30
N LYS A 390 -24.61 -34.48 -2.97
CA LYS A 390 -25.61 -33.76 -2.18
C LYS A 390 -25.46 -32.24 -2.27
N ALA A 391 -24.23 -31.74 -2.28
CA ALA A 391 -23.96 -30.32 -2.51
C ALA A 391 -24.51 -29.85 -3.87
N LEU A 392 -24.33 -30.64 -4.94
CA LEU A 392 -24.85 -30.32 -6.27
C LEU A 392 -26.37 -30.46 -6.39
N ILE A 393 -27.00 -31.34 -5.61
CA ILE A 393 -28.47 -31.42 -5.53
C ILE A 393 -29.06 -30.15 -4.90
N LEU A 394 -28.40 -29.59 -3.89
CA LEU A 394 -28.84 -28.37 -3.22
C LEU A 394 -28.54 -27.11 -4.04
N ASP A 395 -27.46 -27.12 -4.81
CA ASP A 395 -27.07 -26.04 -5.72
C ASP A 395 -26.24 -26.61 -6.87
N GLU A 396 -26.87 -26.74 -8.04
CA GLU A 396 -26.22 -27.27 -9.24
C GLU A 396 -25.06 -26.39 -9.72
N GLU A 397 -25.03 -25.11 -9.35
CA GLU A 397 -23.98 -24.16 -9.70
C GLU A 397 -22.76 -24.21 -8.76
N ASN A 398 -22.74 -25.12 -7.78
CA ASN A 398 -21.58 -25.29 -6.91
C ASN A 398 -20.36 -25.86 -7.68
N ILE A 399 -19.55 -24.96 -8.23
CA ILE A 399 -18.37 -25.27 -9.05
C ILE A 399 -17.32 -26.03 -8.24
N GLU A 400 -17.13 -25.69 -6.96
CA GLU A 400 -16.10 -26.34 -6.13
C GLU A 400 -16.43 -27.83 -5.91
N ALA A 401 -17.70 -28.14 -5.66
CA ALA A 401 -18.18 -29.52 -5.56
C ALA A 401 -17.98 -30.28 -6.88
N ARG A 402 -18.34 -29.65 -8.02
CA ARG A 402 -18.19 -30.25 -9.36
C ARG A 402 -16.72 -30.54 -9.70
N ILE A 403 -15.81 -29.61 -9.40
CA ILE A 403 -14.37 -29.76 -9.66
C ILE A 403 -13.78 -30.87 -8.80
N LEU A 404 -14.16 -30.98 -7.53
CA LEU A 404 -13.63 -32.04 -6.68
C LEU A 404 -14.20 -33.40 -7.06
N LEU A 405 -15.50 -33.48 -7.33
CA LEU A 405 -16.15 -34.73 -7.73
C LEU A 405 -15.54 -35.34 -9.00
N SER A 406 -15.19 -34.52 -9.99
CA SER A 406 -14.54 -34.96 -11.23
C SER A 406 -13.07 -35.36 -11.08
N LYS A 407 -12.45 -35.11 -9.92
CA LYS A 407 -11.11 -35.61 -9.59
C LYS A 407 -11.14 -36.96 -8.88
N ILE A 408 -12.27 -37.28 -8.23
CA ILE A 408 -12.45 -38.53 -7.48
C ILE A 408 -13.00 -39.62 -8.38
N LYS A 409 -13.97 -39.27 -9.24
CA LYS A 409 -14.49 -40.16 -10.31
C LYS A 409 -13.54 -40.19 -11.50
#